data_AF-A0AAN7RIC5-F1
#
_entry.id   AF-A0AAN7RIC5-F1
#
_cell.length_a   1.000
_cell.length_b   1.000
_cell.length_c   1.000
_cell.angle_alpha   90.00
_cell.angle_beta   90.00
_cell.angle_gamma   90.00
#
_symmetry.space_group_name_H-M   'P 1'
#
loop_
_entity.id
_entity.type
_entity.pdbx_description
1 polymer ?
#
loop_
_entity_poly.entity_id
_entity_poly.type
_entity_poly.pdbx_seq_one_letter_code
_entity_poly.pdbx_strand_id
1 'polypeptide(L)'
;MTMTIASNSSPTNDPNSSFAHPDQVYLLAGQSNIVGYGEITRSWDGVVPPDCQPSPQIFRLDRMPSWSMAKEPLHADIYRRDKLEGIGPRMPFARRILELEPTFGTIGLVPCAFGGTSIGDWSSQEKFPIQFVLEPHF
;
A
#
# COMPACT_ATOMS: atom_id res chain seq x y z
N MET A 1 9.26 -15.74 7.41
CA MET A 1 9.45 -14.34 6.98
C MET A 1 8.63 -13.49 7.94
N THR A 2 9.27 -12.88 8.93
CA THR A 2 8.59 -12.11 9.96
C THR A 2 8.73 -10.63 9.59
N MET A 3 7.60 -9.94 9.45
CA MET A 3 7.57 -8.51 9.15
C MET A 3 7.37 -7.76 10.47
N THR A 4 8.44 -7.21 11.02
CA THR A 4 8.37 -6.35 12.21
C THR A 4 8.39 -4.90 11.73
N ILE A 5 7.28 -4.18 11.93
CA ILE A 5 7.23 -2.73 11.78
C ILE A 5 7.54 -2.16 13.16
N ALA A 6 8.68 -1.46 13.29
CA ALA A 6 9.08 -0.88 14.56
C ALA A 6 8.06 0.20 14.99
N SER A 7 7.55 0.08 16.22
CA SER A 7 6.68 1.06 16.86
C SER A 7 7.47 1.79 17.95
N ASN A 8 7.78 3.06 17.73
CA ASN A 8 8.20 3.97 18.80
C ASN A 8 7.13 5.04 18.96
N SER A 9 6.26 4.90 19.96
CA SER A 9 5.31 5.94 20.33
C SER A 9 5.75 6.64 21.61
N SER A 10 6.34 7.82 21.46
CA SER A 10 6.23 8.89 22.45
C SER A 10 5.30 9.95 21.86
N PRO A 11 4.29 10.46 22.58
CA PRO A 11 3.37 11.46 22.05
C PRO A 11 4.10 12.80 21.94
N THR A 12 4.44 13.22 20.72
CA THR A 12 4.96 14.56 20.46
C THR A 12 3.83 15.45 19.94
N ASN A 13 3.57 16.58 20.64
CA ASN A 13 2.60 17.62 20.27
C ASN A 13 3.06 18.47 19.06
N ASP A 14 3.69 17.85 18.06
CA ASP A 14 4.16 18.56 16.87
C ASP A 14 3.04 18.57 15.81
N PRO A 15 2.54 19.75 15.35
CA PRO A 15 1.52 19.82 14.30
C PRO A 15 2.00 19.31 12.94
N ASN A 16 3.30 19.02 12.78
CA ASN A 16 3.89 18.31 11.63
C ASN A 16 4.24 16.83 11.93
N SER A 17 3.68 16.26 13.00
CA SER A 17 3.87 14.85 13.37
C SER A 17 3.64 13.95 12.16
N SER A 18 4.70 13.22 11.80
CA SER A 18 4.64 12.02 10.97
C SER A 18 3.36 11.25 11.25
N PHE A 19 2.62 10.87 10.22
CA PHE A 19 1.40 10.07 10.39
C PHE A 19 1.65 8.96 11.41
N ALA A 20 0.80 8.91 12.44
CA ALA A 20 0.84 7.84 13.42
C ALA A 20 0.81 6.50 12.68
N HIS A 21 1.58 5.53 13.17
CA HIS A 21 1.61 4.20 12.57
C HIS A 21 0.18 3.63 12.51
N PRO A 22 -0.23 3.02 11.38
CA PRO A 22 -1.56 2.45 11.27
C PRO A 22 -1.78 1.33 12.29
N ASP A 23 -2.99 1.26 12.84
CA ASP A 23 -3.37 0.23 13.82
C ASP A 23 -3.35 -1.17 13.20
N GLN A 24 -3.75 -1.28 11.93
CA GLN A 24 -3.94 -2.54 11.22
C GLN A 24 -3.21 -2.51 9.89
N VAL A 25 -2.21 -3.37 9.69
CA VAL A 25 -1.37 -3.38 8.48
C VAL A 25 -1.67 -4.59 7.59
N TYR A 26 -1.90 -4.33 6.30
CA TYR A 26 -2.21 -5.33 5.29
C TYR A 26 -1.16 -5.33 4.17
N LEU A 27 -0.58 -6.51 3.92
CA LEU A 27 0.35 -6.74 2.82
C LEU A 27 -0.40 -7.02 1.52
N LEU A 28 -0.14 -6.21 0.49
CA LEU A 28 -0.78 -6.33 -0.82
C LEU A 28 0.18 -7.01 -1.81
N ALA A 29 0.26 -8.34 -1.75
CA ALA A 29 1.13 -9.15 -2.61
C ALA A 29 0.35 -9.84 -3.75
N GLY A 30 1.04 -10.14 -4.84
CA GLY A 30 0.45 -10.79 -6.02
C GLY A 30 0.93 -10.17 -7.32
N GLN A 31 0.18 -10.39 -8.39
CA GLN A 31 0.52 -9.91 -9.74
C GLN A 31 -0.41 -8.80 -10.21
N SER A 32 -0.66 -8.72 -11.52
CA SER A 32 -1.30 -7.59 -12.17
C SER A 32 -2.65 -7.19 -11.58
N ASN A 33 -3.51 -8.15 -11.24
CA ASN A 33 -4.83 -7.85 -10.66
C ASN A 33 -4.75 -7.20 -9.26
N ILE A 34 -3.65 -7.42 -8.52
CA ILE A 34 -3.38 -6.76 -7.23
C ILE A 34 -2.58 -5.47 -7.40
N VAL A 35 -1.88 -5.25 -8.52
CA VAL A 35 -1.33 -3.92 -8.90
C VAL A 35 -2.46 -2.99 -9.34
N GLY A 36 -3.45 -3.53 -10.06
CA GLY A 36 -4.63 -2.80 -10.54
C GLY A 36 -4.40 -2.21 -11.92
N TYR A 37 -5.19 -2.68 -12.89
CA TYR A 37 -5.23 -2.18 -14.27
C TYR A 37 -6.68 -1.84 -14.68
N GLY A 38 -7.56 -1.61 -13.71
CA GLY A 38 -8.97 -1.33 -13.97
C GLY A 38 -9.13 -0.16 -14.95
N GLU A 39 -9.87 -0.40 -16.03
CA GLU A 39 -10.25 0.57 -17.07
C GLU A 39 -9.10 1.23 -17.84
N ILE A 40 -7.89 0.66 -17.82
CA ILE A 40 -6.76 1.20 -18.60
C ILE A 40 -6.77 0.63 -20.02
N THR A 41 -7.16 1.43 -21.00
CA THR A 41 -7.00 1.10 -22.43
C THR A 41 -5.68 1.60 -23.02
N ARG A 42 -5.17 2.75 -22.56
CA ARG A 42 -3.87 3.33 -22.99
C ARG A 42 -3.16 4.15 -21.90
N SER A 43 -3.91 4.77 -21.01
CA SER A 43 -3.46 5.48 -19.82
C SER A 43 -4.63 5.52 -18.83
N TRP A 44 -4.34 5.59 -17.53
CA TRP A 44 -5.38 5.86 -16.54
C TRP A 44 -5.95 7.27 -16.77
N ASP A 45 -7.27 7.41 -16.74
CA ASP A 45 -8.00 8.65 -17.01
C ASP A 45 -8.17 9.54 -15.75
N GLY A 46 -7.70 9.06 -14.60
CA GLY A 46 -7.80 9.76 -13.32
C GLY A 46 -9.16 9.62 -12.64
N VAL A 47 -10.10 8.87 -13.22
CA VAL A 47 -11.41 8.64 -12.59
C VAL A 47 -11.22 7.71 -11.39
N VAL A 48 -11.78 8.09 -10.25
CA VAL A 48 -11.76 7.31 -9.00
C VAL A 48 -13.21 7.07 -8.55
N PRO A 49 -13.70 5.82 -8.58
CA PRO A 49 -15.02 5.47 -8.06
C PRO A 49 -15.19 5.88 -6.59
N PRO A 50 -16.42 6.12 -6.11
CA PRO A 50 -16.68 6.47 -4.71
C PRO A 50 -16.01 5.52 -3.71
N ASP A 51 -16.07 4.22 -3.99
CA ASP A 51 -15.50 3.17 -3.13
C ASP A 51 -13.97 3.11 -3.15
N CYS A 52 -13.32 3.90 -4.02
CA CYS A 52 -11.87 4.02 -4.13
C CYS A 52 -11.34 5.38 -3.65
N GLN A 53 -12.22 6.30 -3.20
CA GLN A 53 -11.82 7.63 -2.77
C GLN A 53 -10.85 7.59 -1.57
N PRO A 54 -9.95 8.57 -1.41
CA PRO A 54 -9.07 8.65 -0.25
C PRO A 54 -9.85 8.78 1.07
N SER A 55 -9.24 8.34 2.18
CA SER A 55 -9.80 8.47 3.54
C SER A 55 -8.68 8.80 4.52
N PRO A 56 -8.91 9.66 5.54
CA PRO A 56 -7.92 9.94 6.58
C PRO A 56 -7.60 8.73 7.46
N GLN A 57 -8.37 7.65 7.37
CA GLN A 57 -8.15 6.40 8.12
C GLN A 57 -7.43 5.32 7.30
N ILE A 58 -7.10 5.58 6.03
CA ILE A 58 -6.47 4.59 5.14
C ILE A 58 -5.14 5.16 4.65
N PHE A 59 -4.05 4.48 4.98
CA PHE A 59 -2.68 4.84 4.68
C PHE A 59 -2.04 3.87 3.71
N ARG A 60 -1.03 4.34 2.99
CA ARG A 60 -0.14 3.54 2.13
C ARG A 60 1.30 3.70 2.62
N LEU A 61 2.05 2.60 2.63
CA LEU A 61 3.50 2.66 2.83
C LEU A 61 4.19 3.05 1.52
N ASP A 62 4.91 4.16 1.53
CA ASP A 62 5.68 4.63 0.38
C ASP A 62 7.05 3.95 0.28
N ARG A 63 7.79 4.21 -0.81
CA ARG A 63 9.13 3.64 -1.03
C ARG A 63 10.17 4.08 -0.04
N MET A 64 10.12 5.36 0.32
CA MET A 64 10.77 5.81 1.53
C MET A 64 9.82 5.39 2.65
N PRO A 65 10.27 4.69 3.70
CA PRO A 65 9.42 4.01 4.67
C PRO A 65 8.64 5.00 5.54
N SER A 66 7.67 5.67 4.93
CA SER A 66 6.78 6.67 5.47
C SER A 66 5.36 6.32 5.08
N TRP A 67 4.44 6.54 6.01
CA TRP A 67 3.01 6.41 5.76
C TRP A 67 2.47 7.70 5.16
N SER A 68 1.68 7.58 4.10
CA SER A 68 0.91 8.69 3.53
C SER A 68 -0.54 8.26 3.31
N MET A 69 -1.44 9.23 3.14
CA MET A 69 -2.85 8.92 2.85
C MET A 69 -2.95 8.13 1.54
N ALA A 70 -3.65 7.00 1.59
CA ALA A 70 -3.78 6.10 0.45
C ALA A 70 -4.61 6.73 -0.68
N LYS A 71 -4.11 6.65 -1.92
CA LYS A 71 -4.76 7.17 -3.14
C LYS A 71 -4.50 6.22 -4.31
N GLU A 72 -5.50 5.98 -5.14
CA GLU A 72 -5.27 5.24 -6.40
C GLU A 72 -4.43 6.08 -7.38
N PRO A 73 -3.57 5.44 -8.20
CA PRO A 73 -3.24 4.01 -8.19
C PRO A 73 -2.30 3.67 -7.03
N LEU A 74 -2.64 2.68 -6.19
CA LEU A 74 -1.84 2.42 -4.99
C LEU A 74 -0.43 1.92 -5.25
N HIS A 75 -0.18 1.24 -6.36
CA HIS A 75 1.15 0.76 -6.70
C HIS A 75 2.02 1.82 -7.37
N ALA A 76 1.45 3.01 -7.62
CA ALA A 76 2.13 4.07 -8.36
C ALA A 76 3.43 4.45 -7.64
N ASP A 77 4.47 4.54 -8.46
CA ASP A 77 5.84 4.86 -8.08
C ASP A 77 6.54 3.82 -7.20
N ILE A 78 5.88 2.72 -6.78
CA ILE A 78 6.46 1.67 -5.93
C ILE A 78 7.50 0.85 -6.71
N TYR A 79 7.14 0.36 -7.90
CA TYR A 79 8.02 -0.37 -8.79
C TYR A 79 8.22 0.43 -10.08
N ARG A 80 9.44 0.90 -10.37
CA ARG A 80 9.75 1.77 -11.54
C ARG A 80 9.69 1.05 -12.89
N ARG A 81 8.79 0.09 -13.09
CA ARG A 81 8.74 -0.73 -14.31
C ARG A 81 7.49 -0.49 -15.14
N ASP A 82 6.33 -0.34 -14.52
CA ASP A 82 5.07 -0.25 -15.24
C ASP A 82 4.47 1.15 -15.12
N LYS A 83 4.26 1.82 -16.27
CA LYS A 83 3.60 3.15 -16.33
C LYS A 83 2.08 3.06 -16.42
N LEU A 84 1.54 1.84 -16.47
CA LEU A 84 0.12 1.57 -16.67
C LEU A 84 -0.40 0.93 -15.39
N GLU A 85 -0.71 1.75 -14.40
CA GLU A 85 -1.31 1.30 -13.14
C GLU A 85 -2.57 2.11 -12.89
N GLY A 86 -3.57 1.48 -12.28
CA GLY A 86 -4.89 2.04 -12.08
C GLY A 86 -5.61 1.39 -10.91
N ILE A 87 -6.93 1.46 -10.96
CA ILE A 87 -7.79 0.99 -9.88
C ILE A 87 -7.68 -0.54 -9.74
N GLY A 88 -7.81 -0.99 -8.50
CA GLY A 88 -7.89 -2.39 -8.14
C GLY A 88 -8.54 -2.54 -6.77
N PRO A 89 -8.48 -3.72 -6.15
CA PRO A 89 -9.42 -4.09 -5.09
C PRO A 89 -9.09 -3.49 -3.72
N ARG A 90 -7.97 -2.79 -3.57
CA ARG A 90 -7.34 -2.51 -2.28
C ARG A 90 -8.03 -1.37 -1.51
N MET A 91 -8.37 -0.28 -2.19
CA MET A 91 -9.11 0.82 -1.58
C MET A 91 -10.54 0.40 -1.20
N PRO A 92 -11.31 -0.28 -2.07
CA PRO A 92 -12.61 -0.84 -1.69
C PRO A 92 -12.52 -1.83 -0.52
N PHE A 93 -11.49 -2.68 -0.50
CA PHE A 93 -11.24 -3.59 0.61
C PHE A 93 -11.07 -2.86 1.95
N ALA A 94 -10.18 -1.87 2.01
CA ALA A 94 -9.92 -1.11 3.24
C ALA A 94 -11.15 -0.30 3.68
N ARG A 95 -11.81 0.38 2.73
CA ARG A 95 -13.06 1.11 2.98
C ARG A 95 -14.13 0.18 3.55
N ARG A 96 -14.32 -1.00 2.95
CA ARG A 96 -15.37 -1.93 3.37
C ARG A 96 -15.15 -2.43 4.80
N ILE A 97 -13.90 -2.63 5.22
CA ILE A 97 -13.59 -2.98 6.62
C ILE A 97 -14.05 -1.87 7.56
N LEU A 98 -13.70 -0.61 7.29
CA LEU A 98 -14.07 0.53 8.13
C LEU A 98 -15.58 0.80 8.16
N GLU A 99 -16.29 0.50 7.07
CA GLU A 99 -17.75 0.57 7.05
C GLU A 99 -18.42 -0.49 7.92
N LEU A 100 -17.86 -1.71 7.93
CA LEU A 100 -18.37 -2.82 8.72
C LEU A 100 -18.02 -2.67 10.20
N GLU A 101 -16.85 -2.10 10.50
CA GLU A 101 -16.37 -1.88 11.86
C GLU A 101 -15.79 -0.46 11.99
N PRO A 102 -16.61 0.55 12.31
CA PRO A 102 -16.16 1.94 12.43
C PRO A 102 -15.12 2.17 13.53
N THR A 103 -15.02 1.25 14.50
CA THR A 103 -14.04 1.34 15.61
C THR A 103 -12.74 0.58 15.33
N PHE A 104 -12.57 0.04 14.11
CA PHE A 104 -11.40 -0.78 13.73
C PHE A 104 -10.06 -0.02 13.75
N GLY A 105 -10.12 1.32 13.83
CA GLY A 105 -8.96 2.19 13.83
C GLY A 105 -8.55 2.58 12.41
N THR A 106 -7.24 2.60 12.19
CA THR A 106 -6.61 3.01 10.94
C THR A 106 -5.99 1.82 10.20
N ILE A 107 -6.08 1.84 8.87
CA ILE A 107 -5.61 0.75 8.00
C ILE A 107 -4.37 1.22 7.24
N GLY A 108 -3.29 0.47 7.33
CA GLY A 108 -2.06 0.63 6.57
C GLY A 108 -1.97 -0.39 5.45
N LEU A 109 -1.81 0.07 4.21
CA LEU A 109 -1.66 -0.77 3.03
C LEU A 109 -0.20 -0.79 2.59
N VAL A 110 0.39 -1.98 2.49
CA VAL A 110 1.78 -2.18 2.04
C VAL A 110 1.77 -2.73 0.62
N PRO A 111 1.99 -1.90 -0.42
CA PRO A 111 1.98 -2.34 -1.81
C PRO A 111 3.23 -3.20 -2.09
N CYS A 112 3.01 -4.50 -2.31
CA CYS A 112 4.08 -5.45 -2.63
C CYS A 112 3.91 -6.18 -3.97
N ALA A 113 2.74 -6.07 -4.60
CA ALA A 113 2.44 -6.78 -5.86
C ALA A 113 3.26 -6.28 -7.05
N PHE A 114 3.56 -7.20 -7.98
CA PHE A 114 4.41 -6.94 -9.13
C PHE A 114 3.82 -7.57 -10.40
N GLY A 115 3.49 -6.74 -11.39
CA GLY A 115 2.87 -7.16 -12.65
C GLY A 115 3.73 -8.14 -13.45
N GLY A 116 3.08 -9.09 -14.13
CA GLY A 116 3.76 -10.06 -15.00
C GLY A 116 4.61 -11.12 -14.29
N THR A 117 4.48 -11.27 -12.96
CA THR A 117 5.15 -12.33 -12.20
C THR A 117 4.32 -13.61 -12.12
N SER A 118 4.98 -14.74 -12.28
CA SER A 118 4.48 -16.08 -12.00
C SER A 118 4.79 -16.47 -10.55
N ILE A 119 4.12 -17.49 -10.02
CA ILE A 119 4.43 -18.02 -8.67
C ILE A 119 5.89 -18.49 -8.52
N GLY A 120 6.51 -18.95 -9.62
CA GLY A 120 7.93 -19.34 -9.63
C GLY A 120 8.84 -18.15 -9.36
N ASP A 121 8.46 -16.95 -9.80
CA ASP A 121 9.23 -15.73 -9.53
C ASP A 121 9.26 -15.42 -8.02
N TRP A 122 8.13 -15.60 -7.33
CA TRP A 122 7.99 -15.40 -5.87
C TRP A 122 8.75 -16.41 -5.01
N SER A 123 9.26 -17.50 -5.61
CA SER A 123 10.07 -18.50 -4.91
C SER A 123 11.55 -18.15 -4.86
N SER A 124 12.01 -17.15 -5.62
CA SER A 124 13.40 -16.68 -5.65
C SER A 124 13.51 -15.22 -5.24
N GLN A 125 14.48 -14.90 -4.38
CA GLN A 125 14.74 -13.54 -3.93
C GLN A 125 15.33 -12.65 -5.05
N GLU A 126 15.88 -13.22 -6.12
CA GLU A 126 16.62 -12.47 -7.15
C GLU A 126 15.74 -11.57 -8.03
N LYS A 127 14.42 -11.78 -8.08
CA LYS A 127 13.54 -11.07 -9.02
C LYS A 127 12.82 -9.85 -8.45
N PHE A 128 12.81 -9.65 -7.13
CA PHE A 128 12.11 -8.53 -6.52
C PHE A 128 13.09 -7.50 -5.99
N PRO A 129 13.07 -6.23 -6.48
CA PRO A 129 13.93 -5.17 -5.99
C PRO A 129 13.52 -4.66 -4.60
N ILE A 130 12.75 -5.43 -3.83
CA ILE A 130 12.29 -5.04 -2.50
C ILE A 130 13.42 -5.32 -1.51
N GLN A 131 14.37 -4.41 -1.46
CA GLN A 131 15.22 -4.24 -0.30
C GLN A 131 14.59 -3.13 0.54
N PHE A 132 13.52 -3.45 1.28
CA PHE A 132 13.23 -2.66 2.47
C PHE A 132 14.43 -2.92 3.40
N VAL A 133 15.42 -2.01 3.38
CA VAL A 133 16.47 -2.00 4.40
C VAL A 133 15.78 -1.58 5.68
N LEU A 134 15.17 -2.57 6.35
CA LEU A 134 14.75 -2.44 7.73
C LEU A 134 16.03 -2.61 8.54
N GLU A 135 16.72 -1.50 8.80
CA GLU A 135 17.86 -1.49 9.72
C GLU A 135 17.40 -2.12 11.04
N PRO A 136 18.04 -3.20 11.51
CA PRO A 136 17.77 -3.73 12.84
C PRO A 136 18.42 -2.78 13.83
N HIS A 137 17.64 -1.84 14.38
CA HIS A 137 18.05 -1.14 15.59
C HIS A 137 17.96 -2.11 16.77
N PHE A 138 19.11 -2.72 17.12
CA PHE A 138 19.33 -3.39 18.40
C PHE A 138 19.44 -2.38 19.54
#